data_AF-A0A353M150-F1
#
_entry.id   AF-A0A353M150-F1
#
_cell.length_a   1.000
_cell.length_b   1.000
_cell.length_c   1.000
_cell.angle_alpha   90.00
_cell.angle_beta   90.00
_cell.angle_gamma   90.00
#
_symmetry.space_group_name_H-M   'P 1'
#
loop_
_entity.id
_entity.type
_entity.pdbx_description
1 polymer ?
#
loop_
_entity_poly.entity_id
_entity_poly.type
_entity_poly.pdbx_seq_one_letter_code
_entity_poly.pdbx_strand_id
1 'polypeptide(L)'
;LGYLVIIAMGTVLLAFPVATRSNVSIGFVDALFTATSATCVTGLVVYDTFTHWSLFGQIVIMTLIQIGGLGFMAVITMFSFF
;
A
#
# COMPACT_ATOMS: atom_id res chain seq x y z
N LEU A 1 -0.64 16.68 -2.49
CA LEU A 1 0.45 16.26 -1.56
C LEU A 1 0.05 15.05 -0.71
N GLY A 2 -1.14 15.02 -0.09
CA GLY A 2 -1.51 13.94 0.84
C GLY A 2 -1.49 12.51 0.26
N TYR A 3 -1.93 12.31 -0.99
CA TYR A 3 -1.79 11.02 -1.69
C TYR A 3 -0.33 10.56 -1.78
N LEU A 4 0.60 11.48 -2.08
CA LEU A 4 2.03 11.17 -2.17
C LEU A 4 2.60 10.72 -0.82
N VAL A 5 2.12 11.31 0.28
CA VAL A 5 2.54 10.93 1.65
C VAL A 5 2.04 9.51 1.99
N ILE A 6 0.81 9.17 1.63
CA ILE A 6 0.27 7.81 1.84
C ILE A 6 1.05 6.79 1.03
N ILE A 7 1.33 7.09 -0.25
CA ILE A 7 2.12 6.23 -1.12
C ILE A 7 3.53 6.04 -0.54
N ALA A 8 4.18 7.11 -0.11
CA ALA A 8 5.52 7.04 0.48
C ALA A 8 5.52 6.22 1.78
N MET A 9 4.54 6.42 2.66
CA MET A 9 4.36 5.58 3.86
C MET A 9 4.14 4.11 3.48
N GLY A 10 3.20 3.82 2.58
CA GLY A 10 2.92 2.47 2.11
C GLY A 10 4.16 1.79 1.53
N THR A 11 4.95 2.54 0.75
CA THR A 11 6.22 2.06 0.18
C THR A 11 7.22 1.68 1.26
N VAL A 12 7.39 2.51 2.30
CA VAL A 12 8.30 2.22 3.41
C VAL A 12 7.83 0.99 4.19
N LEU A 13 6.52 0.86 4.42
CA LEU A 13 5.95 -0.32 5.09
C LEU A 13 6.12 -1.60 4.25
N LEU A 14 5.92 -1.53 2.93
CA LEU A 14 6.05 -2.68 2.02
C LEU A 14 7.53 -3.03 1.74
N ALA A 15 8.44 -2.07 1.81
CA ALA A 15 9.87 -2.30 1.60
C ALA A 15 10.54 -3.08 2.74
N PHE A 16 9.89 -3.13 3.92
CA PHE A 16 10.38 -3.89 5.06
C PHE A 16 10.33 -5.41 4.79
N PRO A 17 11.38 -6.18 5.14
CA PRO A 17 11.42 -7.63 4.91
C PRO A 17 10.29 -8.41 5.61
N VAL A 18 9.70 -7.83 6.67
CA VAL A 18 8.54 -8.37 7.39
C VAL A 18 7.28 -8.44 6.52
N ALA A 19 7.18 -7.60 5.49
CA ALA A 19 6.03 -7.58 4.57
C ALA A 19 6.06 -8.74 3.56
N THR A 20 7.20 -9.41 3.38
CA THR A 20 7.38 -10.47 2.39
C THR A 20 7.47 -11.83 3.07
N ARG A 21 6.80 -12.84 2.53
CA ARG A 21 6.80 -14.21 3.07
C ARG A 21 8.19 -14.86 3.05
N SER A 22 9.01 -14.49 2.07
CA SER A 22 10.38 -14.97 1.90
C SER A 22 11.40 -14.28 2.82
N ASN A 23 11.00 -13.27 3.62
CA ASN A 23 11.92 -12.39 4.38
C ASN A 23 12.98 -11.67 3.51
N VAL A 24 12.81 -11.68 2.18
CA VAL A 24 13.67 -10.99 1.22
C VAL A 24 12.93 -9.73 0.78
N SER A 25 13.60 -8.58 0.87
CA SER A 25 13.04 -7.33 0.35
C SER A 25 12.85 -7.44 -1.16
N ILE A 26 11.66 -7.09 -1.64
CA ILE A 26 11.32 -7.07 -3.08
C ILE A 26 12.02 -5.93 -3.85
N GLY A 27 12.74 -5.04 -3.15
CA GLY A 27 13.36 -3.86 -3.74
C GLY A 27 12.45 -2.62 -3.67
N PHE A 28 13.07 -1.45 -3.59
CA PHE A 28 12.35 -0.19 -3.35
C PHE A 28 11.41 0.21 -4.50
N VAL A 29 11.79 -0.08 -5.74
CA VAL A 29 11.01 0.27 -6.93
C VAL A 29 9.72 -0.57 -7.00
N ASP A 30 9.80 -1.86 -6.71
CA ASP A 30 8.65 -2.76 -6.74
C ASP A 30 7.70 -2.50 -5.57
N ALA A 31 8.24 -2.12 -4.41
CA ALA A 31 7.46 -1.65 -3.27
C ALA A 31 6.72 -0.34 -3.59
N LEU A 32 7.40 0.61 -4.24
CA LEU A 32 6.81 1.88 -4.67
C LEU A 32 5.68 1.65 -5.69
N PHE A 33 5.92 0.78 -6.68
CA PHE A 33 4.95 0.45 -7.71
C PHE A 33 3.72 -0.27 -7.13
N THR A 34 3.93 -1.20 -6.21
CA THR A 34 2.82 -1.89 -5.54
C THR A 34 2.02 -0.92 -4.67
N ALA A 35 2.69 -0.03 -3.93
CA ALA A 35 2.03 0.98 -3.11
C ALA A 35 1.22 1.97 -3.95
N THR A 36 1.78 2.53 -5.03
CA THR A 36 1.06 3.44 -5.94
C THR A 36 -0.15 2.75 -6.56
N SER A 37 0.03 1.54 -7.08
CA SER A 37 -1.04 0.78 -7.72
C SER A 37 -2.21 0.49 -6.77
N ALA A 38 -1.90 0.08 -5.54
CA ALA A 38 -2.88 -0.17 -4.48
C ALA A 38 -3.62 1.11 -4.09
N THR A 39 -2.91 2.22 -3.89
CA THR A 39 -3.51 3.50 -3.47
C THR A 39 -4.36 4.12 -4.58
N CYS A 40 -3.98 3.94 -5.84
CA CYS A 40 -4.76 4.41 -6.99
C CYS A 40 -5.85 3.41 -7.43
N VAL A 41 -5.98 2.26 -6.75
CA VAL A 41 -6.95 1.19 -7.06
C VAL A 41 -6.88 0.75 -8.53
N THR A 42 -5.68 0.74 -9.10
CA THR A 42 -5.45 0.34 -10.50
C THR A 42 -5.42 -1.18 -10.68
N GLY A 43 -5.04 -1.93 -9.64
CA GLY A 43 -5.03 -3.40 -9.65
C GLY A 43 -3.80 -4.04 -10.30
N LEU A 44 -2.74 -3.26 -10.60
CA LEU A 44 -1.49 -3.78 -11.14
C LEU A 44 -0.60 -4.29 -10.01
N VAL A 45 -0.15 -5.54 -10.08
CA VAL A 45 0.75 -6.15 -9.09
C VAL A 45 1.96 -6.75 -9.80
N VAL A 46 3.16 -6.40 -9.32
CA VAL A 46 4.44 -6.92 -9.86
C VAL A 46 4.63 -8.39 -9.47
N TYR A 47 4.17 -8.74 -8.27
CA TYR A 47 4.23 -10.08 -7.70
C TYR A 47 2.86 -10.47 -7.14
N ASP A 48 2.53 -11.76 -7.20
CA ASP A 48 1.25 -12.29 -6.76
C ASP A 48 1.02 -12.05 -5.26
N THR A 49 -0.06 -11.33 -4.92
CA THR A 49 -0.35 -10.85 -3.57
C THR A 49 -0.50 -11.98 -2.55
N PHE A 50 -0.99 -13.15 -2.99
CA PHE A 50 -1.31 -14.26 -2.09
C PHE A 50 -0.07 -15.08 -1.69
N THR A 51 0.87 -15.22 -2.62
CA THR A 51 2.04 -16.08 -2.42
C THR A 51 3.26 -15.31 -1.92
N HIS A 52 3.45 -14.07 -2.38
CA HIS A 52 4.65 -13.27 -2.07
C HIS A 52 4.55 -12.50 -0.75
N TRP A 53 3.37 -12.00 -0.40
CA TRP A 53 3.22 -11.11 0.75
C TRP A 53 2.91 -11.91 2.02
N SER A 54 3.47 -11.44 3.14
CA SER A 54 3.10 -11.90 4.46
C SER A 54 1.73 -11.35 4.85
N LEU A 55 1.17 -11.86 5.94
CA LEU A 55 -0.10 -11.37 6.49
C LEU A 55 -0.02 -9.85 6.80
N PHE A 56 1.15 -9.37 7.24
CA PHE A 56 1.41 -7.94 7.43
C PHE A 56 1.33 -7.17 6.11
N GLY A 57 2.03 -7.62 5.07
CA GLY A 57 2.01 -6.96 3.75
C GLY A 57 0.61 -6.90 3.14
N GLN A 58 -0.16 -7.99 3.27
CA GLN A 58 -1.55 -8.05 2.79
C GLN A 58 -2.46 -7.04 3.51
N ILE A 59 -2.30 -6.87 4.83
CA ILE A 59 -3.04 -5.86 5.58
C ILE A 59 -2.71 -4.46 5.06
N VAL A 60 -1.43 -4.14 4.86
CA VAL A 60 -1.03 -2.82 4.37
C VAL A 60 -1.60 -2.53 2.97
N ILE A 61 -1.55 -3.51 2.06
CA ILE A 61 -2.13 -3.39 0.72
C ILE A 61 -3.64 -3.17 0.79
N MET A 62 -4.37 -3.91 1.64
CA MET A 62 -5.81 -3.72 1.82
C MET A 62 -6.15 -2.33 2.37
N THR A 63 -5.37 -1.82 3.32
CA THR A 63 -5.56 -0.46 3.84
C THR A 63 -5.32 0.60 2.77
N LEU A 64 -4.26 0.45 1.95
CA LEU A 64 -3.97 1.34 0.82
C LEU A 64 -5.11 1.35 -0.19
N ILE A 65 -5.67 0.18 -0.52
CA ILE A 65 -6.83 0.05 -1.43
C ILE A 65 -8.06 0.74 -0.85
N GLN A 66 -8.36 0.57 0.44
CA GLN A 66 -9.52 1.21 1.06
C GLN A 66 -9.40 2.74 1.08
N ILE A 67 -8.23 3.26 1.44
CA ILE A 67 -7.96 4.71 1.42
C ILE A 67 -8.05 5.26 -0.01
N GLY A 68 -7.55 4.49 -0.99
CA GLY A 68 -7.65 4.80 -2.41
C GLY A 68 -9.08 4.84 -2.93
N GLY A 69 -9.88 3.80 -2.62
CA GLY A 69 -11.22 3.59 -3.15
C GLY A 69 -12.29 4.47 -2.53
N LEU A 70 -12.15 4.81 -1.24
CA LEU A 70 -13.00 5.83 -0.60
C LEU A 70 -12.68 7.24 -1.11
N GLY A 71 -11.50 7.43 -1.70
CA GLY A 71 -10.95 8.72 -2.08
C GLY A 71 -10.39 9.44 -0.86
N PHE A 72 -9.13 9.85 -0.95
CA PHE A 72 -8.41 10.56 0.13
C PHE A 72 -9.20 11.74 0.71
N MET A 73 -9.94 12.48 -0.14
CA MET A 73 -10.77 13.60 0.28
C MET A 73 -11.92 13.18 1.21
N ALA A 74 -12.56 12.02 0.97
CA ALA A 74 -13.65 11.55 1.82
C ALA A 74 -13.15 11.15 3.22
N VAL A 75 -11.99 10.49 3.29
CA VAL A 75 -11.37 10.09 4.55
C VAL A 75 -11.00 11.32 5.40
N ILE A 76 -10.39 12.35 4.78
CA ILE A 76 -10.10 13.60 5.49
C ILE A 76 -11.37 14.28 5.97
N THR A 77 -12.42 14.31 5.13
CA THR A 77 -13.66 14.99 5.48
C THR A 77 -14.34 14.32 6.67
N MET A 78 -14.38 12.98 6.73
CA MET A 78 -14.89 12.27 7.91
C MET A 78 -14.07 12.56 9.18
N PHE A 79 -12.74 12.64 9.06
CA PHE A 79 -11.88 12.97 10.20
C PHE A 79 -11.99 14.43 10.65
N SER A 80 -12.35 15.34 9.74
CA SER A 80 -12.52 16.76 10.04
C SER A 80 -13.88 17.10 10.66
N PHE A 81 -14.88 16.22 10.50
CA PHE A 81 -16.21 16.37 11.08
C PHE A 81 -16.35 15.72 12.47
N PHE A 82 -15.33 14.97 12.91
CA PHE A 82 -15.21 14.40 14.26
C PHE A 82 -14.29 15.26 15.12
#